data_AF-A0A5E6Q302-F1
#
_entry.id   AF-A0A5E6Q302-F1
#
_cell.length_a   1.000
_cell.length_b   1.000
_cell.length_c   1.000
_cell.angle_alpha   90.00
_cell.angle_beta   90.00
_cell.angle_gamma   90.00
#
_symmetry.space_group_name_H-M   'P 1'
#
loop_
_entity.id
_entity.type
_entity.pdbx_description
1 polymer ?
#
loop_
_entity_poly.entity_id
_entity_poly.type
_entity_poly.pdbx_seq_one_letter_code
_entity_poly.pdbx_strand_id
1 'polypeptide(L)'
;MLDADVILLCTSSAGPVLDPRQLSKPALITSISTNAVRAHEVPPATLSEMDVYCDYRVTTPGSAGEMRIAAEQHGWQPEAIVGDLAQLISGAVQKPNYQRHAFFRSIGLGLEDIALANALYRLQRAD
;
A
#
# COMPACT_ATOMS: atom_id res chain seq x y z
N MET A 1 18.55 -4.00 -7.37
CA MET A 1 17.55 -3.41 -6.44
C MET A 1 17.26 -1.98 -6.81
N LEU A 2 18.29 -1.14 -6.99
CA LEU A 2 18.13 0.26 -7.40
C LEU A 2 17.36 0.43 -8.71
N ASP A 3 17.42 -0.56 -9.60
CA ASP A 3 16.81 -0.64 -10.92
C ASP A 3 15.56 -1.53 -11.00
N ALA A 4 15.02 -1.99 -9.87
CA ALA A 4 13.85 -2.87 -9.88
C ALA A 4 12.61 -2.14 -10.42
N ASP A 5 11.79 -2.82 -11.22
CA ASP A 5 10.47 -2.32 -11.64
C ASP A 5 9.41 -2.48 -10.55
N VAL A 6 9.55 -3.53 -9.74
CA VAL A 6 8.62 -3.88 -8.66
C VAL A 6 9.41 -4.25 -7.41
N ILE A 7 9.00 -3.71 -6.27
CA ILE A 7 9.59 -3.96 -4.95
C ILE A 7 8.49 -4.32 -3.97
N LEU A 8 8.61 -5.49 -3.34
CA LEU A 8 7.67 -5.96 -2.32
C LEU A 8 8.33 -5.84 -0.95
N LEU A 9 7.83 -4.92 -0.13
CA LEU A 9 8.21 -4.76 1.26
C LEU A 9 7.23 -5.60 2.11
N CYS A 10 7.79 -6.66 2.69
CA CYS A 10 7.08 -7.68 3.46
C CYS A 10 7.83 -7.97 4.77
N THR A 11 8.32 -6.93 5.44
CA THR A 11 9.15 -7.06 6.64
C THR A 11 8.34 -6.80 7.91
N SER A 12 8.88 -7.26 9.05
CA SER A 12 8.39 -6.91 10.38
C SER A 12 9.08 -5.68 10.97
N SER A 13 9.74 -4.86 10.15
CA SER A 13 10.49 -3.69 10.61
C SER A 13 9.57 -2.65 11.24
N ALA A 14 10.02 -2.04 12.34
CA ALA A 14 9.32 -0.92 12.98
C ALA A 14 9.58 0.43 12.27
N GLY A 15 10.59 0.50 11.40
CA GLY A 15 10.98 1.72 10.69
C GLY A 15 11.43 1.45 9.25
N PRO A 16 11.80 2.51 8.51
CA PRO A 16 12.02 2.40 7.08
C PRO A 16 13.13 1.42 6.73
N VAL A 17 12.88 0.57 5.75
CA VAL A 17 13.86 -0.38 5.19
C VAL A 17 14.25 -0.02 3.75
N LEU A 18 13.44 0.80 3.08
CA LEU A 18 13.70 1.34 1.76
C LEU A 18 13.39 2.83 1.75
N ASP A 19 14.33 3.65 1.28
CA ASP A 19 14.04 5.02 0.87
C ASP A 19 13.83 5.06 -0.66
N PRO A 20 12.60 5.32 -1.16
CA PRO A 20 12.31 5.35 -2.59
C PRO A 20 13.21 6.29 -3.39
N ARG A 21 13.73 7.36 -2.76
CA ARG A 21 14.61 8.35 -3.40
C ARG A 21 15.97 7.78 -3.81
N GLN A 22 16.33 6.59 -3.32
CA GLN A 22 17.56 5.89 -3.71
C GLN A 22 17.40 5.08 -5.01
N LEU A 23 16.17 4.88 -5.49
CA LEU A 23 15.91 4.12 -6.71
C LEU A 23 16.31 4.94 -7.94
N SER A 24 16.82 4.27 -8.97
CA SER A 24 17.31 4.93 -10.20
C SER A 24 16.21 5.26 -11.20
N LYS A 25 14.99 4.74 -11.00
CA LYS A 25 13.82 4.97 -11.85
C LYS A 25 12.51 4.76 -11.08
N PRO A 26 11.38 5.34 -11.53
CA PRO A 26 10.06 4.99 -11.04
C PRO A 26 9.81 3.48 -10.98
N ALA A 27 9.15 3.03 -9.92
CA ALA A 27 8.88 1.63 -9.63
C ALA A 27 7.54 1.47 -8.91
N LEU A 28 6.97 0.27 -8.96
CA LEU A 28 5.89 -0.13 -8.05
C LEU A 28 6.50 -0.60 -6.74
N ILE A 29 6.14 0.06 -5.64
CA ILE A 29 6.57 -0.27 -4.28
C ILE A 29 5.34 -0.68 -3.50
N THR A 30 5.30 -1.91 -3.00
CA THR A 30 4.20 -2.38 -2.15
C THR A 30 4.68 -2.50 -0.71
N SER A 31 3.90 -2.00 0.25
CA SER A 31 4.15 -2.20 1.68
C SER A 31 3.01 -3.02 2.27
N ILE A 32 3.33 -4.26 2.67
CA ILE A 32 2.40 -5.17 3.36
C ILE A 32 2.62 -5.04 4.88
N SER A 33 3.87 -4.80 5.30
CA SER A 33 4.31 -4.48 6.67
C SER A 33 3.70 -5.34 7.79
N THR A 34 3.96 -4.94 9.03
CA THR A 34 3.33 -5.47 10.25
C THR A 34 2.21 -4.55 10.71
N ASN A 35 1.23 -5.10 11.42
CA ASN A 35 0.17 -4.33 12.08
C ASN A 35 0.61 -3.70 13.42
N ALA A 36 1.91 -3.70 13.72
CA ALA A 36 2.44 -2.98 14.87
C ALA A 36 2.21 -1.47 14.72
N VAL A 37 1.83 -0.84 15.83
CA VAL A 37 1.49 0.59 15.87
C VAL A 37 2.66 1.42 15.31
N ARG A 38 2.37 2.20 14.26
CA ARG A 38 3.30 3.11 13.58
C ARG A 38 4.47 2.43 12.85
N ALA A 39 4.46 1.10 12.69
CA ALA A 39 5.40 0.44 11.81
C ALA A 39 5.19 0.89 10.36
N HIS A 40 6.31 1.13 9.66
CA HIS A 40 6.30 1.65 8.30
C HIS A 40 7.61 1.27 7.60
N GLU A 41 7.53 0.95 6.31
CA GLU A 41 8.66 0.39 5.57
C GLU A 41 9.36 1.40 4.65
N VAL A 42 8.72 2.55 4.40
CA VAL A 42 9.27 3.71 3.67
C VAL A 42 9.17 4.98 4.52
N PRO A 43 10.08 5.96 4.38
CA PRO A 43 10.00 7.20 5.13
C PRO A 43 8.66 7.93 4.87
N PRO A 44 7.87 8.27 5.89
CA PRO A 44 6.55 8.88 5.73
C PRO A 44 6.54 10.15 4.86
N ALA A 45 7.62 10.95 4.93
CA ALA A 45 7.79 12.16 4.12
C ALA A 45 7.78 11.91 2.61
N THR A 46 8.11 10.69 2.16
CA THR A 46 8.15 10.35 0.73
C THR A 46 6.77 10.10 0.12
N LEU A 47 5.70 9.99 0.92
CA LEU A 47 4.36 9.74 0.39
C LEU A 47 3.88 10.85 -0.56
N SER A 48 4.23 12.11 -0.30
CA SER A 48 3.87 13.24 -1.19
C SER A 48 4.65 13.23 -2.51
N GLU A 49 5.69 12.40 -2.62
CA GLU A 49 6.56 12.25 -3.79
C GLU A 49 6.08 11.11 -4.72
N MET A 50 5.06 10.33 -4.32
CA MET A 50 4.61 9.12 -5.01
C MET A 50 3.13 9.19 -5.41
N ASP A 51 2.74 8.37 -6.38
CA ASP A 51 1.33 8.07 -6.64
C ASP A 51 0.88 7.00 -5.63
N VAL A 52 0.06 7.41 -4.65
CA VAL A 52 -0.32 6.56 -3.50
C VAL A 52 -1.65 5.86 -3.73
N TYR A 53 -1.64 4.55 -3.49
CA TYR A 53 -2.80 3.65 -3.53
C TYR A 53 -2.82 2.76 -2.27
N CYS A 54 -3.97 2.16 -1.99
CA CYS A 54 -4.13 1.26 -0.84
C CYS A 54 -5.27 0.24 -1.02
N ASP A 55 -5.41 -0.70 -0.08
CA ASP A 55 -6.53 -1.64 -0.08
C ASP A 55 -7.89 -0.92 -0.01
N TYR A 56 -8.06 -0.06 1.01
CA TYR A 56 -9.32 0.65 1.25
C TYR A 56 -9.08 2.04 1.81
N ARG A 57 -9.40 3.06 1.01
CA ARG A 57 -9.05 4.46 1.29
C ARG A 57 -9.67 5.04 2.56
N VAL A 58 -10.76 4.46 3.06
CA VAL A 58 -11.45 4.94 4.26
C VAL A 58 -10.70 4.53 5.54
N THR A 59 -10.10 3.33 5.57
CA THR A 59 -9.51 2.78 6.79
C THR A 59 -7.98 2.79 6.75
N THR A 60 -7.36 2.58 5.59
CA THR A 60 -5.89 2.48 5.51
C THR A 60 -5.16 3.71 6.05
N PRO A 61 -5.56 4.96 5.78
CA PRO A 61 -4.86 6.14 6.29
C PRO A 61 -4.81 6.23 7.82
N GLY A 62 -5.87 5.76 8.49
CA GLY A 62 -5.95 5.77 9.95
C GLY A 62 -5.18 4.64 10.63
N SER A 63 -4.77 3.61 9.88
CA SER A 63 -4.10 2.42 10.42
C SER A 63 -2.65 2.29 9.98
N ALA A 64 -2.31 2.62 8.73
CA ALA A 64 -0.97 2.46 8.19
C ALA A 64 0.01 3.47 8.81
N GLY A 65 1.16 2.99 9.30
CA GLY A 65 2.16 3.84 9.96
C GLY A 65 2.70 4.92 9.05
N GLU A 66 2.98 4.61 7.77
CA GLU A 66 3.41 5.58 6.76
C GLU A 66 2.46 6.78 6.69
N MET A 67 1.16 6.50 6.56
CA MET A 67 0.13 7.51 6.31
C MET A 67 -0.18 8.33 7.57
N ARG A 68 -0.27 7.68 8.74
CA ARG A 68 -0.49 8.36 10.01
C ARG A 68 0.63 9.34 10.33
N ILE A 69 1.87 8.88 10.24
CA ILE A 69 3.04 9.73 10.55
C ILE A 69 3.14 10.87 9.52
N ALA A 70 2.87 10.60 8.24
CA ALA A 70 2.88 11.63 7.21
C ALA A 70 1.82 12.71 7.44
N ALA A 71 0.61 12.33 7.87
CA ALA A 71 -0.43 13.28 8.23
C ALA A 71 -0.07 14.10 9.47
N GLU A 72 0.48 13.45 10.50
CA GLU A 72 0.87 14.10 11.76
C GLU A 72 2.06 15.06 11.60
N GLN A 73 3.04 14.72 10.75
CA GLN A 73 4.37 15.36 10.76
C GLN A 73 4.77 16.03 9.44
N HIS A 74 4.11 15.70 8.34
CA HIS A 74 4.53 16.12 6.99
C HIS A 74 3.40 16.77 6.19
N GLY A 75 2.25 17.05 6.82
CA GLY A 75 1.12 17.73 6.19
C GLY A 75 0.42 16.91 5.10
N TRP A 76 0.72 15.62 4.98
CA TRP A 76 0.08 14.73 4.02
C TRP A 76 -1.39 14.53 4.38
N GLN A 77 -2.27 14.49 3.38
CA GLN A 77 -3.71 14.35 3.59
C GLN A 77 -4.23 13.08 2.88
N PRO A 78 -5.15 12.31 3.47
CA PRO A 78 -5.72 11.10 2.85
C PRO A 78 -6.33 11.34 1.46
N GLU A 79 -6.77 12.56 1.16
CA GLU A 79 -7.28 12.99 -0.13
C GLU A 79 -6.23 12.89 -1.25
N ALA A 80 -4.93 12.85 -0.90
CA ALA A 80 -3.84 12.63 -1.84
C ALA A 80 -3.76 11.17 -2.35
N ILE A 81 -4.53 10.23 -1.77
CA ILE A 81 -4.65 8.87 -2.32
C ILE A 81 -5.35 8.95 -3.67
N VAL A 82 -4.65 8.48 -4.70
CA VAL A 82 -5.14 8.45 -6.08
C VAL A 82 -6.37 7.56 -6.16
N GLY A 83 -6.28 6.33 -5.66
CA GLY A 83 -7.43 5.45 -5.49
C GLY A 83 -7.14 4.21 -4.64
N ASP A 84 -8.18 3.44 -4.34
CA ASP A 84 -8.06 2.15 -3.67
C ASP A 84 -8.13 0.97 -4.63
N LEU A 85 -7.95 -0.25 -4.10
CA LEU A 85 -7.91 -1.47 -4.90
C LEU A 85 -9.21 -1.71 -5.67
N ALA A 86 -10.37 -1.43 -5.07
CA ALA A 86 -11.67 -1.56 -5.72
C ALA A 86 -11.82 -0.56 -6.88
N GLN A 87 -11.37 0.68 -6.69
CA GLN A 87 -11.36 1.69 -7.76
C GLN A 87 -10.41 1.31 -8.90
N LEU A 88 -9.24 0.74 -8.60
CA LEU A 88 -8.29 0.24 -9.60
C LEU A 88 -8.85 -0.91 -10.43
N ILE A 89 -9.50 -1.89 -9.78
CA ILE A 89 -10.09 -3.06 -10.45
C ILE A 89 -11.29 -2.66 -11.32
N SER A 90 -12.13 -1.74 -10.83
CA SER A 90 -13.30 -1.25 -11.57
C SER A 90 -12.97 -0.24 -12.66
N GLY A 91 -11.74 0.29 -12.71
CA GLY A 91 -11.35 1.36 -13.62
C GLY A 91 -11.92 2.73 -13.24
N ALA A 92 -12.45 2.89 -12.03
CA ALA A 92 -12.95 4.16 -11.50
C ALA A 92 -11.82 5.17 -11.25
N VAL A 93 -10.58 4.70 -11.19
CA VAL A 93 -9.36 5.53 -11.12
C VAL A 93 -8.37 5.08 -12.19
N GLN A 94 -7.51 6.00 -12.62
CA GLN A 94 -6.40 5.66 -13.50
C GLN A 94 -5.37 4.77 -12.77
N LYS A 95 -4.80 3.83 -13.52
CA LYS A 95 -3.61 3.09 -13.10
C LYS A 95 -2.39 4.03 -13.09
N PRO A 96 -1.35 3.74 -12.27
CA PRO A 96 -0.13 4.53 -12.29
C PRO A 96 0.49 4.56 -13.69
N ASN A 97 0.92 5.74 -14.12
CA ASN A 97 1.58 5.97 -15.41
C ASN A 97 3.13 5.89 -15.30
N TYR A 98 3.64 5.64 -14.08
CA TYR A 98 5.05 5.53 -13.75
C TYR A 98 5.92 6.73 -14.14
N GLN A 99 5.35 7.94 -14.18
CA GLN A 99 6.13 9.18 -14.16
C GLN A 99 6.76 9.44 -12.78
N ARG A 100 6.18 8.83 -11.73
CA ARG A 100 6.64 8.83 -10.34
C ARG A 100 6.54 7.40 -9.80
N HIS A 101 7.16 7.13 -8.64
CA HIS A 101 6.95 5.84 -7.98
C HIS A 101 5.46 5.66 -7.66
N ALA A 102 4.97 4.45 -7.85
CA ALA A 102 3.65 4.04 -7.37
C ALA A 102 3.84 3.34 -6.03
N PHE A 103 3.13 3.77 -5.00
CA PHE A 103 3.14 3.13 -3.69
C PHE A 103 1.79 2.49 -3.41
N PHE A 104 1.76 1.20 -3.11
CA PHE A 104 0.56 0.48 -2.70
C PHE A 104 0.70 -0.01 -1.26
N ARG A 105 -0.15 0.47 -0.36
CA ARG A 105 -0.17 0.04 1.05
C ARG A 105 -1.30 -0.96 1.30
N SER A 106 -0.92 -2.16 1.77
CA SER A 106 -1.86 -3.22 2.13
C SER A 106 -1.89 -3.53 3.62
N ILE A 107 -3.01 -3.29 4.29
CA ILE A 107 -3.21 -3.61 5.71
C ILE A 107 -4.07 -4.87 5.93
N GLY A 108 -4.58 -5.45 4.84
CA GLY A 108 -5.49 -6.60 4.84
C GLY A 108 -6.94 -6.18 5.13
N LEU A 109 -7.88 -6.78 4.41
CA LEU A 109 -9.31 -6.57 4.63
C LEU A 109 -9.98 -7.89 5.01
N GLY A 110 -10.78 -7.89 6.07
CA GLY A 110 -11.52 -9.10 6.48
C GLY A 110 -12.47 -9.66 5.41
N LEU A 111 -12.83 -8.86 4.39
CA LEU A 111 -13.59 -9.36 3.24
C LEU A 111 -12.78 -10.38 2.43
N GLU A 112 -11.46 -10.20 2.34
CA GLU A 112 -10.54 -11.09 1.62
C GLU A 112 -10.52 -12.48 2.30
N ASP A 113 -10.51 -12.49 3.64
CA ASP A 113 -10.59 -13.72 4.44
C ASP A 113 -11.94 -14.44 4.22
N ILE A 114 -13.06 -13.72 4.24
CA ILE A 114 -14.39 -14.31 4.02
C ILE A 114 -14.51 -14.87 2.60
N ALA A 115 -14.01 -14.14 1.60
CA ALA A 115 -14.02 -14.57 0.21
C ALA A 115 -13.22 -15.88 0.04
N LEU A 116 -12.02 -15.94 0.62
CA LEU A 116 -11.19 -17.14 0.61
C LEU A 116 -11.87 -18.31 1.34
N ALA A 117 -12.41 -18.08 2.53
CA ALA A 117 -13.11 -19.10 3.32
C ALA A 117 -14.32 -19.68 2.56
N ASN A 118 -15.12 -18.83 1.90
CA ASN A 118 -16.24 -19.29 1.08
C ASN A 118 -15.77 -20.06 -0.15
N ALA A 119 -14.67 -19.66 -0.80
CA ALA A 119 -14.10 -20.41 -1.92
C ALA A 119 -13.65 -21.81 -1.49
N LEU A 120 -12.95 -21.92 -0.35
CA LEU A 120 -12.54 -23.20 0.23
C LEU A 120 -13.74 -24.07 0.62
N TYR A 121 -14.77 -23.48 1.23
CA TYR A 121 -16.00 -24.18 1.59
C TYR A 121 -16.72 -24.76 0.36
N ARG A 122 -16.80 -24.00 -0.73
CA ARG A 122 -17.39 -24.47 -1.99
C ARG A 122 -16.56 -25.58 -2.64
N LEU A 123 -15.24 -25.45 -2.63
CA LEU A 123 -14.34 -26.47 -3.16
C LEU A 123 -14.47 -27.81 -2.39
N GLN A 124 -14.58 -27.75 -1.07
CA GLN A 124 -14.79 -28.94 -0.23
C GLN A 124 -16.16 -29.61 -0.50
N ARG A 125 -17.18 -28.83 -0.89
CA ARG A 125 -18.56 -29.32 -1.10
C ARG A 125 -18.90 -29.63 -2.55
N ALA A 126 -18.00 -29.34 -3.47
CA ALA A 126 -18.14 -29.73 -4.86
C ALA A 126 -17.71 -31.20 -4.97
N ASP A 127 -18.69 -32.10 -4.83
CA ASP A 127 -18.62 -33.47 -5.34
C ASP A 127 -18.82 -33.46 -6.87
#